data_AF-A0ABD1DKA9-F1
#
_entry.id   AF-A0ABD1DKA9-F1
#
_cell.length_a   1.000
_cell.length_b   1.000
_cell.length_c   1.000
_cell.angle_alpha   90.00
_cell.angle_beta   90.00
_cell.angle_gamma   90.00
#
_symmetry.space_group_name_H-M   'P 1'
#
loop_
_entity.id
_entity.type
_entity.pdbx_description
1 polymer ?
#
loop_
_entity_poly.entity_id
_entity_poly.type
_entity_poly.pdbx_seq_one_letter_code
_entity_poly.pdbx_strand_id
1 'polypeptide(L)'
;MKLYIVVALALIAAVAAQDKYTTKYDGIDLDEILKSDRLFNNYFKCLMDQGRCTPDGKELKRLLPDALNTNCSKCSEKQKQGTEKVVNYLIDNRPSQWKTLQEKYDPDNTYRTKYRVEAKKFGITAAVNGAEYDTKYDNVDLDEIFRSTRLLNNYMNCLKKLGPCTPEGKELKENLPDALANDCAKCSDKQKAGASKVIHFIVENRRDDFAALEKLYDPSGEFRRKYLDEQMHFRLHREEGGSAAAEEKSPPSESEATTEEAAQDHGQSAEGRR
;
A
#
# COMPACT_ATOMS: atom_id res chain seq x y z
N MET A 1 -7.85 56.02 -11.20
CA MET A 1 -6.92 54.97 -10.72
C MET A 1 -7.31 54.40 -9.35
N LYS A 2 -7.57 55.21 -8.32
CA LYS A 2 -7.96 54.74 -6.97
C LYS A 2 -9.25 53.87 -6.96
N LEU A 3 -10.25 54.20 -7.77
CA LEU A 3 -11.51 53.44 -7.83
C LEU A 3 -11.34 52.03 -8.45
N TYR A 4 -10.49 51.90 -9.47
CA TYR A 4 -10.21 50.61 -10.12
C TYR A 4 -9.43 49.65 -9.21
N ILE A 5 -8.56 50.18 -8.36
CA ILE A 5 -7.82 49.39 -7.36
C ILE A 5 -8.76 48.87 -6.26
N VAL A 6 -9.71 49.67 -5.80
CA VAL A 6 -10.70 49.25 -4.80
C VAL A 6 -11.65 48.20 -5.37
N VAL A 7 -12.11 48.37 -6.61
CA VAL A 7 -12.96 47.38 -7.30
C VAL A 7 -12.19 46.08 -7.56
N ALA A 8 -10.93 46.15 -7.99
CA ALA A 8 -10.09 44.97 -8.18
C ALA A 8 -9.82 44.23 -6.86
N LEU A 9 -9.52 44.95 -5.77
CA LEU A 9 -9.33 44.35 -4.44
C LEU A 9 -10.62 43.74 -3.88
N ALA A 10 -11.77 44.37 -4.11
CA ALA A 10 -13.08 43.83 -3.73
C ALA A 10 -13.44 42.56 -4.52
N LEU A 11 -13.12 42.52 -5.81
CA LEU A 11 -13.30 41.32 -6.65
C LEU A 11 -12.34 40.19 -6.23
N ILE A 12 -11.09 40.52 -5.89
CA ILE A 12 -10.12 39.54 -5.35
C ILE A 12 -10.58 39.01 -3.97
N ALA A 13 -11.12 39.87 -3.10
CA ALA A 13 -11.66 39.47 -1.81
C ALA A 13 -12.93 38.58 -1.94
N ALA A 14 -13.78 38.85 -2.95
CA ALA A 14 -14.95 38.02 -3.26
C ALA A 14 -14.56 36.65 -3.82
N VAL A 15 -13.50 36.56 -4.63
CA VAL A 15 -12.93 35.28 -5.10
C VAL A 15 -12.20 34.53 -3.99
N ALA A 16 -11.66 35.24 -2.98
CA ALA A 16 -11.03 34.66 -1.80
C ALA A 16 -12.03 34.16 -0.74
N ALA A 17 -13.32 34.51 -0.84
CA ALA A 17 -14.38 33.87 -0.09
C ALA A 17 -14.60 32.45 -0.64
N GLN A 18 -13.67 31.55 -0.33
CA GLN A 18 -13.80 30.13 -0.65
C GLN A 18 -15.12 29.61 -0.05
N ASP A 19 -15.97 28.99 -0.87
CA ASP A 19 -17.18 28.29 -0.44
C ASP A 19 -16.82 27.12 0.50
N LYS A 20 -16.62 27.41 1.80
CA LYS A 20 -16.37 26.41 2.84
C LYS A 20 -17.66 25.72 3.24
N TYR A 21 -17.54 24.49 3.75
CA TYR A 21 -18.65 23.82 4.40
C TYR A 21 -19.06 24.57 5.67
N THR A 22 -20.32 24.41 6.07
CA THR A 22 -20.81 25.03 7.30
C THR A 22 -20.04 24.50 8.50
N THR A 23 -19.67 25.40 9.41
CA THR A 23 -18.99 25.07 10.68
C THR A 23 -19.96 24.93 11.85
N LYS A 24 -21.28 24.97 11.58
CA LYS A 24 -22.35 24.89 12.60
C LYS A 24 -22.22 23.66 13.51
N TYR A 25 -21.69 22.56 12.98
CA TYR A 25 -21.57 21.29 13.69
C TYR A 25 -20.13 20.94 14.09
N ASP A 26 -19.18 21.88 14.00
CA ASP A 26 -17.78 21.63 14.37
C ASP A 26 -17.56 21.44 15.88
N GLY A 27 -18.61 21.67 16.69
CA GLY A 27 -18.60 21.48 18.14
C GLY A 27 -19.24 20.18 18.63
N ILE A 28 -19.59 19.24 17.74
CA ILE A 28 -20.15 17.94 18.16
C ILE A 28 -19.11 17.14 18.94
N ASP A 29 -19.56 16.38 19.95
CA ASP A 29 -18.70 15.49 20.71
C ASP A 29 -18.52 14.16 19.96
N LEU A 30 -17.42 14.06 19.22
CA LEU A 30 -17.07 12.84 18.49
C LEU A 30 -16.76 11.66 19.43
N ASP A 31 -16.23 11.88 20.63
CA ASP A 31 -15.92 10.79 21.55
C ASP A 31 -17.18 10.14 22.08
N GLU A 32 -18.18 10.95 22.45
CA GLU A 32 -19.47 10.45 22.91
C GLU A 32 -20.16 9.63 21.81
N ILE A 33 -20.17 10.15 20.58
CA ILE A 33 -20.79 9.47 19.43
C ILE A 33 -20.10 8.14 19.13
N LEU A 34 -18.77 8.13 19.07
CA LEU A 34 -17.99 6.94 18.70
C LEU A 34 -18.01 5.84 19.77
N LYS A 35 -18.03 6.20 21.05
CA LYS A 35 -18.05 5.24 22.17
C LYS A 35 -19.46 4.72 22.47
N SER A 36 -20.51 5.40 22.05
CA SER A 36 -21.90 4.98 22.26
C SER A 36 -22.42 4.20 21.06
N ASP A 37 -22.68 2.90 21.25
CA ASP A 37 -23.27 2.06 20.19
C ASP A 37 -24.61 2.60 19.69
N ARG A 38 -25.42 3.18 20.58
CA ARG A 38 -26.70 3.77 20.20
C ARG A 38 -26.51 4.97 19.28
N LEU A 39 -25.61 5.90 19.64
CA LEU A 39 -25.37 7.11 18.85
C LEU A 39 -24.71 6.74 17.53
N PHE A 40 -23.60 6.00 17.58
CA PHE A 40 -22.89 5.54 16.40
C PHE A 40 -23.81 4.82 15.41
N ASN A 41 -24.64 3.88 15.86
CA ASN A 41 -25.54 3.15 14.97
C ASN A 41 -26.60 4.04 14.30
N ASN A 42 -27.01 5.15 14.92
CA ASN A 42 -27.90 6.11 14.27
C ASN A 42 -27.19 6.84 13.12
N TYR A 43 -25.95 7.30 13.33
CA TYR A 43 -25.14 7.90 12.27
C TYR A 43 -24.85 6.90 11.14
N PHE A 44 -24.42 5.69 11.50
CA PHE A 44 -24.13 4.63 10.53
C PHE A 44 -25.37 4.31 9.68
N LYS A 45 -26.54 4.09 10.29
CA LYS A 45 -27.79 3.84 9.54
C LYS A 45 -28.19 5.04 8.67
N CYS A 46 -28.01 6.27 9.15
CA CYS A 46 -28.23 7.47 8.35
C CYS A 46 -27.35 7.47 7.09
N LEU A 47 -26.03 7.29 7.26
CA LEU A 47 -25.07 7.20 6.16
C LEU A 47 -25.41 6.06 5.20
N MET A 48 -25.92 4.94 5.72
CA MET A 48 -26.31 3.76 4.95
C MET A 48 -27.69 3.83 4.28
N ASP A 49 -28.45 4.92 4.41
CA ASP A 49 -29.85 5.01 3.92
C ASP A 49 -30.82 4.02 4.60
N GLN A 50 -30.50 3.58 5.82
CA GLN A 50 -31.24 2.56 6.57
C GLN A 50 -31.93 3.12 7.82
N GLY A 51 -31.93 4.44 8.01
CA GLY A 51 -32.50 5.07 9.19
C GLY A 51 -32.63 6.58 9.07
N ARG A 52 -33.23 7.17 10.10
CA ARG A 52 -33.38 8.62 10.21
C ARG A 52 -32.02 9.27 10.46
N CYS A 53 -31.84 10.47 9.90
CA CYS A 53 -30.66 11.29 10.13
C CYS A 53 -30.97 12.39 11.15
N THR A 54 -30.02 12.64 12.05
CA THR A 54 -29.94 13.91 12.77
C THR A 54 -29.56 15.04 11.80
N PRO A 55 -29.79 16.32 12.15
CA PRO A 55 -29.44 17.44 11.26
C PRO A 55 -27.97 17.46 10.82
N ASP A 56 -27.06 17.14 11.74
CA ASP A 56 -25.62 17.06 11.49
C ASP A 56 -25.24 15.80 10.71
N GLY A 57 -25.83 14.64 11.01
CA GLY A 57 -25.63 13.41 10.22
C GLY A 57 -26.13 13.55 8.77
N LYS A 58 -27.22 14.28 8.56
CA LYS A 58 -27.74 14.61 7.21
C LYS A 58 -26.77 15.50 6.45
N GLU A 59 -26.17 16.48 7.13
CA GLU A 59 -25.18 17.36 6.51
C GLU A 59 -23.90 16.61 6.17
N LEU A 60 -23.37 15.80 7.09
CA LEU A 60 -22.23 14.91 6.84
C LEU A 60 -22.47 14.04 5.61
N LYS A 61 -23.62 13.34 5.57
CA LYS A 61 -23.98 12.46 4.46
C LYS A 61 -24.01 13.19 3.11
N ARG A 62 -24.54 14.40 3.09
CA ARG A 62 -24.66 15.24 1.89
C ARG A 62 -23.30 15.70 1.38
N LEU A 63 -22.38 16.01 2.29
CA LEU A 63 -21.06 16.55 1.97
C LEU A 63 -20.01 15.47 1.68
N LEU A 64 -20.19 14.25 2.20
CA LEU A 64 -19.19 13.19 2.13
C LEU A 64 -18.69 12.90 0.71
N PRO A 65 -19.55 12.78 -0.34
CA PRO A 65 -19.06 12.50 -1.69
C PRO A 65 -18.19 13.63 -2.26
N ASP A 66 -18.55 14.89 -2.02
CA ASP A 66 -17.78 16.05 -2.46
C ASP A 66 -16.44 16.15 -1.71
N ALA A 67 -16.44 15.88 -0.40
CA ALA A 67 -15.24 15.88 0.42
C ALA A 67 -14.24 14.80 -0.05
N LEU A 68 -14.72 13.59 -0.33
CA LEU A 68 -13.92 12.49 -0.88
C LEU A 68 -13.37 12.82 -2.28
N ASN A 69 -14.17 13.46 -3.13
CA ASN A 69 -13.72 13.84 -4.46
C ASN A 69 -12.69 14.99 -4.45
N THR A 70 -12.83 15.95 -3.54
CA THR A 70 -12.07 17.20 -3.56
C THR A 70 -10.96 17.33 -2.51
N ASN A 71 -10.55 16.23 -1.86
CA ASN A 71 -9.57 16.26 -0.76
C ASN A 71 -10.00 17.18 0.38
N CYS A 72 -11.30 17.19 0.70
CA CYS A 72 -11.85 18.03 1.75
C CYS A 72 -11.47 19.52 1.59
N SER A 73 -11.34 20.01 0.34
CA SER A 73 -10.86 21.38 0.06
C SER A 73 -11.69 22.49 0.73
N LYS A 74 -12.96 22.20 0.98
CA LYS A 74 -13.94 23.08 1.62
C LYS A 74 -14.09 22.85 3.13
N CYS A 75 -13.41 21.84 3.68
CA CYS A 75 -13.52 21.50 5.09
C CYS A 75 -12.82 22.53 5.98
N SER A 76 -13.39 22.74 7.17
CA SER A 76 -12.71 23.43 8.26
C SER A 76 -11.58 22.58 8.83
N GLU A 77 -10.67 23.20 9.58
CA GLU A 77 -9.60 22.46 10.24
C GLU A 77 -10.13 21.45 11.27
N LYS A 78 -11.19 21.82 12.01
CA LYS A 78 -11.88 20.91 12.94
C LYS A 78 -12.50 19.72 12.23
N GLN A 79 -13.07 19.92 11.04
CA GLN A 79 -13.65 18.83 10.25
C GLN A 79 -12.58 17.84 9.76
N LYS A 80 -11.40 18.33 9.37
CA LYS A 80 -10.28 17.47 8.97
C LYS A 80 -9.77 16.63 10.14
N GLN A 81 -9.50 17.26 11.27
CA GLN A 81 -9.07 16.57 12.50
C GLN A 81 -10.12 15.58 13.01
N GLY A 82 -11.40 15.97 12.95
CA GLY A 82 -12.52 15.09 13.30
C GLY A 82 -12.63 13.89 12.36
N THR A 83 -12.41 14.10 11.06
CA THR A 83 -12.41 13.02 10.06
C THR A 83 -11.31 12.01 10.34
N GLU A 84 -10.08 12.47 10.62
CA GLU A 84 -8.95 11.61 10.97
C GLU A 84 -9.29 10.73 12.19
N LYS A 85 -9.78 11.36 13.27
CA LYS A 85 -10.19 10.66 14.48
C LYS A 85 -11.27 9.60 14.22
N VAL A 86 -12.31 9.95 13.47
CA VAL A 86 -13.40 9.03 13.14
C VAL A 86 -12.87 7.86 12.32
N VAL A 87 -12.08 8.11 11.28
CA VAL A 87 -11.51 7.06 10.43
C VAL A 87 -10.66 6.09 11.24
N ASN A 88 -9.75 6.60 12.08
CA ASN A 88 -8.90 5.77 12.94
C ASN A 88 -9.74 4.90 13.87
N TYR A 89 -10.72 5.50 14.55
CA TYR A 89 -11.59 4.76 15.45
C TYR A 89 -12.38 3.66 14.73
N LEU A 90 -12.91 3.93 13.54
CA LEU A 90 -13.69 2.95 12.78
C LEU A 90 -12.83 1.78 12.31
N ILE A 91 -11.61 2.03 11.86
CA ILE A 91 -10.68 0.99 11.45
C ILE A 91 -10.35 0.06 12.62
N ASP A 92 -10.00 0.64 13.76
CA ASP A 92 -9.54 -0.12 14.92
C ASP A 92 -10.67 -0.81 15.69
N ASN A 93 -11.82 -0.14 15.83
CA ASN A 93 -12.89 -0.56 16.76
C ASN A 93 -14.18 -1.01 16.07
N ARG A 94 -14.37 -0.71 14.78
CA ARG A 94 -15.60 -0.99 14.01
C ARG A 94 -15.30 -1.43 12.56
N PRO A 95 -14.40 -2.42 12.33
CA PRO A 95 -13.90 -2.76 10.99
C PRO A 95 -14.99 -3.24 10.02
N SER A 96 -16.04 -3.89 10.53
CA SER A 96 -17.19 -4.32 9.72
C SER A 96 -17.95 -3.11 9.16
N GLN A 97 -18.27 -2.13 10.00
CA GLN A 97 -18.96 -0.90 9.58
C GLN A 97 -18.07 -0.05 8.68
N TRP A 98 -16.76 0.00 8.97
CA TRP A 98 -15.79 0.64 8.08
C TRP A 98 -15.80 0.04 6.67
N LYS A 99 -15.82 -1.30 6.56
CA LYS A 99 -15.91 -2.00 5.27
C LYS A 99 -17.22 -1.65 4.54
N THR A 100 -18.35 -1.71 5.23
CA THR A 100 -19.65 -1.39 4.63
C THR A 100 -19.75 0.07 4.16
N LEU A 101 -19.16 1.02 4.89
CA LEU A 101 -19.08 2.42 4.44
C LEU A 101 -18.19 2.57 3.20
N GLN A 102 -17.05 1.88 3.15
CA GLN A 102 -16.19 1.88 1.95
C GLN A 102 -16.93 1.32 0.75
N GLU A 103 -17.61 0.19 0.88
CA GLU A 103 -18.39 -0.40 -0.23
C GLU A 103 -19.47 0.57 -0.75
N LYS A 104 -20.03 1.42 0.12
CA LYS A 104 -21.03 2.41 -0.27
C LYS A 104 -20.44 3.65 -0.94
N TYR A 105 -19.37 4.20 -0.38
CA TYR A 105 -18.84 5.51 -0.78
C TYR A 105 -17.61 5.44 -1.69
N ASP A 106 -16.98 4.27 -1.78
CA ASP A 106 -15.80 3.99 -2.59
C ASP A 106 -15.83 2.56 -3.20
N PRO A 107 -16.90 2.16 -3.90
CA PRO A 107 -17.08 0.78 -4.40
C PRO A 107 -15.97 0.32 -5.35
N ASP A 108 -15.35 1.26 -6.05
CA ASP A 108 -14.30 1.08 -7.04
C ASP A 108 -12.88 1.33 -6.48
N ASN A 109 -12.73 1.54 -5.16
CA ASN A 109 -11.47 1.82 -4.47
C ASN A 109 -10.72 3.06 -5.00
N THR A 110 -11.42 3.98 -5.64
CA THR A 110 -10.89 5.23 -6.20
C THR A 110 -10.30 6.11 -5.09
N TYR A 111 -11.06 6.34 -4.01
CA TYR A 111 -10.63 7.22 -2.91
C TYR A 111 -9.59 6.55 -2.02
N ARG A 112 -9.73 5.26 -1.74
CA ARG A 112 -8.74 4.48 -1.01
C ARG A 112 -7.37 4.55 -1.67
N THR A 113 -7.34 4.43 -3.00
CA THR A 113 -6.10 4.59 -3.77
C THR A 113 -5.57 6.01 -3.67
N LYS A 114 -6.45 7.01 -3.85
CA LYS A 114 -6.10 8.44 -3.81
C LYS A 114 -5.48 8.88 -2.48
N TYR A 115 -6.03 8.42 -1.35
CA TYR A 115 -5.61 8.84 -0.01
C TYR A 115 -4.58 7.91 0.65
N ARG A 116 -4.09 6.87 -0.05
CA ARG A 116 -3.21 5.84 0.51
C ARG A 116 -1.95 6.40 1.20
N VAL A 117 -1.29 7.37 0.58
CA VAL A 117 -0.06 7.98 1.11
C VAL A 117 -0.37 8.81 2.35
N GLU A 118 -1.46 9.57 2.30
CA GLU A 118 -1.90 10.42 3.41
C GLU A 118 -2.30 9.57 4.62
N ALA A 119 -3.06 8.50 4.40
CA ALA A 119 -3.44 7.52 5.42
C ALA A 119 -2.21 6.91 6.13
N LYS A 120 -1.16 6.54 5.38
CA LYS A 120 0.09 6.03 5.96
C LYS A 120 0.78 7.01 6.91
N LYS A 121 0.75 8.32 6.64
CA LYS A 121 1.33 9.34 7.53
C LYS A 121 0.65 9.37 8.89
N PHE A 122 -0.64 9.04 8.93
CA PHE A 122 -1.44 9.03 10.15
C PHE A 122 -1.42 7.68 10.88
N GLY A 123 -0.48 6.78 10.53
CA GLY A 123 -0.41 5.45 11.12
C GLY A 123 -1.58 4.53 10.70
N ILE A 124 -2.40 4.98 9.75
CA ILE A 124 -3.45 4.18 9.12
C ILE A 124 -2.77 3.28 8.10
N THR A 125 -2.06 2.27 8.60
CA THR A 125 -1.85 1.06 7.81
C THR A 125 -3.24 0.49 7.55
N ALA A 126 -3.49 -0.04 6.35
CA ALA A 126 -4.76 -0.67 6.03
C ALA A 126 -4.94 -1.96 6.86
N ALA A 127 -5.09 -1.84 8.17
CA ALA A 127 -5.42 -2.88 9.11
C ALA A 127 -6.91 -3.18 8.93
N VAL A 128 -7.22 -3.85 7.83
CA VAL A 128 -8.46 -4.60 7.75
C VAL A 128 -8.13 -5.94 8.40
N ASN A 129 -8.54 -6.12 9.65
CA ASN A 129 -8.97 -7.44 10.14
C ASN A 129 -10.23 -7.85 9.36
N GLY A 130 -10.07 -7.94 8.04
CA GLY A 130 -11.04 -8.46 7.11
C GLY A 130 -10.70 -9.92 6.95
N ALA A 131 -11.73 -10.77 6.86
CA ALA A 131 -11.57 -12.18 6.53
C ALA A 131 -10.49 -12.35 5.44
N GLU A 132 -9.61 -13.31 5.66
CA GLU A 132 -8.59 -13.74 4.69
C GLU A 132 -9.21 -13.87 3.29
N TYR A 133 -8.41 -13.69 2.24
CA TYR A 133 -8.90 -13.99 0.89
C TYR A 133 -9.34 -15.46 0.81
N ASP A 134 -10.37 -15.75 0.03
CA ASP A 134 -10.88 -17.11 -0.14
C ASP A 134 -9.74 -18.07 -0.54
N THR A 135 -9.58 -19.14 0.23
CA THR A 135 -8.47 -20.09 0.09
C THR A 135 -8.74 -21.18 -0.93
N LYS A 136 -9.89 -21.15 -1.63
CA LYS A 136 -10.28 -22.17 -2.63
C LYS A 136 -9.24 -22.41 -3.73
N TYR A 137 -8.40 -21.41 -4.02
CA TYR A 137 -7.36 -21.49 -5.05
C TYR A 137 -5.93 -21.58 -4.51
N ASP A 138 -5.76 -21.85 -3.21
CA ASP A 138 -4.43 -21.93 -2.58
C ASP A 138 -3.57 -23.10 -3.09
N ASN A 139 -4.19 -24.09 -3.76
CA ASN A 139 -3.51 -25.28 -4.27
C ASN A 139 -3.37 -25.29 -5.81
N VAL A 140 -3.44 -24.13 -6.46
CA VAL A 140 -3.19 -24.02 -7.91
C VAL A 140 -1.74 -24.38 -8.24
N ASP A 141 -1.53 -25.25 -9.23
CA ASP A 141 -0.20 -25.60 -9.73
C ASP A 141 0.35 -24.48 -10.63
N LEU A 142 1.20 -23.64 -10.03
CA LEU A 142 1.85 -22.54 -10.74
C LEU A 142 2.83 -23.03 -11.82
N ASP A 143 3.45 -24.19 -11.65
CA ASP A 143 4.42 -24.72 -12.61
C ASP A 143 3.74 -25.20 -13.90
N GLU A 144 2.53 -25.73 -13.80
CA GLU A 144 1.69 -26.01 -14.97
C GLU A 144 1.37 -24.72 -15.75
N ILE A 145 0.98 -23.66 -15.04
CA ILE A 145 0.65 -22.36 -15.66
C ILE A 145 1.87 -21.78 -16.37
N PHE A 146 3.04 -21.79 -15.72
CA PHE A 146 4.28 -21.24 -16.29
C PHE A 146 4.76 -22.02 -17.52
N ARG A 147 4.54 -23.34 -17.57
CA ARG A 147 4.86 -24.17 -18.73
C ARG A 147 3.91 -23.97 -19.91
N SER A 148 2.73 -23.39 -19.68
CA SER A 148 1.70 -23.21 -20.69
C SER A 148 1.61 -21.76 -21.14
N THR A 149 2.24 -21.44 -22.28
CA THR A 149 2.17 -20.11 -22.92
C THR A 149 0.73 -19.63 -23.10
N ARG A 150 -0.19 -20.55 -23.46
CA ARG A 150 -1.61 -20.24 -23.63
C ARG A 150 -2.25 -19.81 -22.30
N LEU A 151 -2.06 -20.59 -21.23
CA LEU A 151 -2.68 -20.29 -19.94
C LEU A 151 -2.11 -19.00 -19.35
N LEU A 152 -0.78 -18.85 -19.35
CA LEU A 152 -0.12 -17.65 -18.85
C LEU A 152 -0.56 -16.40 -19.62
N ASN A 153 -0.66 -16.47 -20.95
CA ASN A 153 -1.14 -15.34 -21.76
C ASN A 153 -2.59 -14.97 -21.46
N ASN A 154 -3.46 -15.95 -21.19
CA ASN A 154 -4.84 -15.67 -20.79
C ASN A 154 -4.88 -14.88 -19.47
N TYR A 155 -4.11 -15.30 -18.46
CA TYR A 155 -4.00 -14.58 -17.19
C TYR A 155 -3.41 -13.17 -17.38
N MET A 156 -2.31 -13.04 -18.13
CA MET A 156 -1.69 -11.73 -18.38
C MET A 156 -2.63 -10.78 -19.14
N ASN A 157 -3.34 -11.27 -20.16
CA ASN A 157 -4.29 -10.45 -20.90
C ASN A 157 -5.49 -10.05 -20.04
N CYS A 158 -5.99 -10.94 -19.18
CA CYS A 158 -7.01 -10.59 -18.19
C CYS A 158 -6.52 -9.44 -17.27
N LEU A 159 -5.34 -9.58 -16.66
CA LEU A 159 -4.78 -8.58 -15.74
C LEU A 159 -4.50 -7.25 -16.44
N LYS A 160 -4.01 -7.27 -17.69
CA LYS A 160 -3.77 -6.07 -18.52
C LYS A 160 -5.04 -5.45 -19.12
N LYS A 161 -6.22 -6.03 -18.87
CA LYS A 161 -7.51 -5.60 -19.46
C LYS A 161 -7.56 -5.73 -21.00
N LEU A 162 -6.82 -6.68 -21.57
CA LEU A 162 -6.73 -6.94 -23.02
C LEU A 162 -7.52 -8.17 -23.49
N GLY A 163 -8.16 -8.90 -22.58
CA GLY A 163 -8.91 -10.10 -22.91
C GLY A 163 -9.86 -10.53 -21.79
N PRO A 164 -10.64 -11.60 -22.03
CA PRO A 164 -11.55 -12.15 -21.04
C PRO A 164 -10.79 -12.75 -19.85
N CYS A 165 -11.47 -12.81 -18.70
CA CYS A 165 -10.95 -13.44 -17.49
C CYS A 165 -11.68 -14.76 -17.23
N THR A 166 -10.93 -15.77 -16.77
CA THR A 166 -11.54 -16.91 -16.06
C THR A 166 -12.14 -16.43 -14.74
N PRO A 167 -13.04 -17.20 -14.09
CA PRO A 167 -13.55 -16.84 -12.77
C PRO A 167 -12.44 -16.56 -11.74
N GLU A 168 -11.43 -17.44 -11.71
CA GLU A 168 -10.20 -17.29 -10.91
C GLU A 168 -9.42 -16.01 -11.26
N GLY A 169 -9.16 -15.78 -12.55
CA GLY A 169 -8.43 -14.60 -13.01
C GLY A 169 -9.16 -13.29 -12.72
N LYS A 170 -10.50 -13.31 -12.74
CA LYS A 170 -11.33 -12.16 -12.38
C LYS A 170 -11.17 -11.83 -10.89
N GLU A 171 -11.27 -12.83 -10.03
CA GLU A 171 -11.10 -12.67 -8.59
C GLU A 171 -9.68 -12.19 -8.23
N LEU A 172 -8.66 -12.78 -8.84
CA LEU A 172 -7.28 -12.32 -8.71
C LEU A 172 -7.13 -10.84 -9.10
N LYS A 173 -7.68 -10.47 -10.26
CA LYS A 173 -7.64 -9.09 -10.78
C LYS A 173 -8.32 -8.09 -9.85
N GLU A 174 -9.44 -8.47 -9.23
CA GLU A 174 -10.19 -7.64 -8.30
C GLU A 174 -9.46 -7.48 -6.96
N ASN A 175 -8.80 -8.53 -6.47
CA ASN A 175 -8.07 -8.52 -5.19
C ASN A 175 -6.67 -7.90 -5.28
N LEU A 176 -6.04 -7.90 -6.46
CA LEU A 176 -4.65 -7.47 -6.65
C LEU A 176 -4.35 -6.03 -6.16
N PRO A 177 -5.18 -5.00 -6.43
CA PRO A 177 -4.95 -3.66 -5.90
C PRO A 177 -4.98 -3.59 -4.37
N ASP A 178 -5.88 -4.36 -3.73
CA ASP A 178 -5.97 -4.44 -2.28
C ASP A 178 -4.71 -5.08 -1.70
N ALA A 179 -4.29 -6.23 -2.25
CA ALA A 179 -3.11 -6.97 -1.82
C ALA A 179 -1.84 -6.13 -1.95
N LEU A 180 -1.67 -5.37 -3.04
CA LEU A 180 -0.52 -4.47 -3.19
C LEU A 180 -0.58 -3.28 -2.24
N ALA A 181 -1.77 -2.75 -1.95
CA ALA A 181 -1.94 -1.60 -1.06
C ALA A 181 -1.71 -1.94 0.43
N ASN A 182 -1.94 -3.20 0.81
CA ASN A 182 -1.91 -3.67 2.20
C ASN A 182 -0.82 -4.71 2.48
N ASP A 183 0.16 -4.85 1.59
CA ASP A 183 1.23 -5.84 1.71
C ASP A 183 0.72 -7.28 1.89
N CYS A 184 -0.36 -7.62 1.19
CA CYS A 184 -1.00 -8.93 1.22
C CYS A 184 -1.43 -9.32 2.66
N ALA A 185 -1.90 -8.36 3.47
CA ALA A 185 -2.23 -8.60 4.89
C ALA A 185 -3.29 -9.69 5.10
N LYS A 186 -4.19 -9.86 4.12
CA LYS A 186 -5.26 -10.88 4.14
C LYS A 186 -4.88 -12.20 3.44
N CYS A 187 -3.64 -12.31 2.96
CA CYS A 187 -3.21 -13.48 2.21
C CYS A 187 -2.83 -14.63 3.12
N SER A 188 -3.23 -15.84 2.77
CA SER A 188 -2.69 -17.06 3.37
C SER A 188 -1.19 -17.19 3.07
N ASP A 189 -0.48 -18.02 3.84
CA ASP A 189 0.95 -18.26 3.60
C ASP A 189 1.21 -18.85 2.20
N LYS A 190 0.28 -19.68 1.70
CA LYS A 190 0.33 -20.23 0.34
C LYS A 190 0.16 -19.14 -0.70
N GLN A 191 -0.78 -18.21 -0.50
CA GLN A 191 -0.98 -17.08 -1.42
C GLN A 191 0.24 -16.16 -1.46
N LYS A 192 0.89 -15.89 -0.31
CA LYS A 192 2.14 -15.11 -0.25
C LYS A 192 3.28 -15.80 -0.99
N ALA A 193 3.48 -17.09 -0.74
CA ALA A 193 4.51 -17.88 -1.42
C ALA A 193 4.27 -17.96 -2.94
N GLY A 194 3.02 -18.23 -3.34
CA GLY A 194 2.60 -18.27 -4.73
C GLY A 194 2.78 -16.93 -5.44
N ALA A 195 2.36 -15.82 -4.82
CA ALA A 195 2.53 -14.47 -5.35
C ALA A 195 4.03 -14.15 -5.55
N SER A 196 4.87 -14.47 -4.57
CA SER A 196 6.32 -14.32 -4.70
C SER A 196 6.85 -15.09 -5.93
N LYS A 197 6.50 -16.38 -6.06
CA LYS A 197 6.91 -17.22 -7.20
C LYS A 197 6.46 -16.64 -8.55
N VAL A 198 5.21 -16.18 -8.66
CA VAL A 198 4.66 -15.56 -9.87
C VAL A 198 5.40 -14.28 -10.24
N ILE A 199 5.63 -13.39 -9.27
CA ILE A 199 6.31 -12.12 -9.52
C ILE A 199 7.74 -12.35 -10.01
N HIS A 200 8.50 -13.24 -9.36
CA HIS A 200 9.86 -13.57 -9.81
C HIS A 200 9.86 -14.11 -11.25
N PHE A 201 8.98 -15.06 -11.56
CA PHE A 201 8.88 -15.61 -12.90
C PHE A 201 8.55 -14.55 -13.95
N ILE A 202 7.58 -13.66 -13.68
CA ILE A 202 7.16 -12.60 -14.61
C ILE A 202 8.28 -11.57 -14.83
N VAL A 203 8.96 -11.15 -13.77
CA VAL A 203 10.08 -10.20 -13.86
C VAL A 203 11.22 -10.77 -14.71
N GLU A 204 11.52 -12.07 -14.55
CA GLU A 204 12.61 -12.73 -15.27
C GLU A 204 12.25 -13.06 -16.72
N ASN A 205 11.04 -13.58 -16.96
CA ASN A 205 10.69 -14.23 -18.22
C ASN A 205 9.68 -13.44 -19.07
N ARG A 206 9.02 -12.42 -18.49
CA ARG A 206 7.88 -11.70 -19.11
C ARG A 206 7.96 -10.19 -18.87
N ARG A 207 9.12 -9.60 -19.18
CA ARG A 207 9.44 -8.18 -18.91
C ARG A 207 8.40 -7.18 -19.44
N ASP A 208 7.88 -7.41 -20.64
CA ASP A 208 6.87 -6.52 -21.25
C ASP A 208 5.52 -6.59 -20.52
N ASP A 209 5.12 -7.79 -20.09
CA ASP A 209 3.92 -7.94 -19.28
C ASP A 209 4.11 -7.28 -17.92
N PHE A 210 5.27 -7.47 -17.30
CA PHE A 210 5.60 -6.81 -16.05
C PHE A 210 5.50 -5.28 -16.16
N ALA A 211 6.14 -4.69 -17.16
CA ALA A 211 6.11 -3.25 -17.40
C ALA A 211 4.68 -2.71 -17.64
N ALA A 212 3.83 -3.50 -18.31
CA ALA A 212 2.42 -3.15 -18.49
C ALA A 212 1.63 -3.23 -17.17
N LEU A 213 1.89 -4.25 -16.35
CA LEU A 213 1.24 -4.43 -15.05
C LEU A 213 1.67 -3.35 -14.05
N GLU A 214 2.95 -2.96 -14.03
CA GLU A 214 3.44 -1.86 -13.16
C GLU A 214 2.65 -0.57 -13.40
N LYS A 215 2.43 -0.21 -14.67
CA LYS A 215 1.65 1.00 -15.01
C LYS A 215 0.19 0.92 -14.53
N LEU A 216 -0.37 -0.28 -14.44
CA LEU A 216 -1.76 -0.49 -14.05
C LEU A 216 -1.96 -0.60 -12.54
N TYR A 217 -1.06 -1.29 -11.84
CA TYR A 217 -1.24 -1.70 -10.45
C TYR A 217 -0.25 -1.07 -9.47
N ASP A 218 0.88 -0.54 -9.95
CA ASP A 218 1.85 0.20 -9.13
C ASP A 218 2.31 1.51 -9.82
N PRO A 219 1.39 2.44 -10.10
CA PRO A 219 1.74 3.72 -10.75
C PRO A 219 2.68 4.57 -9.89
N SER A 220 2.74 4.32 -8.58
CA SER A 220 3.66 4.94 -7.63
C SER A 220 5.07 4.36 -7.63
N GLY A 221 5.28 3.16 -8.21
CA GLY A 221 6.51 2.37 -8.07
C GLY A 221 6.81 1.92 -6.63
N GLU A 222 5.81 1.91 -5.74
CA GLU A 222 6.00 1.60 -4.33
C GLU A 222 6.31 0.12 -4.12
N PHE A 223 5.57 -0.77 -4.78
CA PHE A 223 5.81 -2.20 -4.73
C PHE A 223 7.19 -2.53 -5.30
N ARG A 224 7.53 -1.95 -6.46
CA ARG A 224 8.82 -2.14 -7.10
C ARG A 224 9.98 -1.78 -6.18
N ARG A 225 9.95 -0.58 -5.59
CA ARG A 225 10.99 -0.11 -4.67
C ARG A 225 11.12 -1.01 -3.43
N LYS A 226 9.99 -1.45 -2.88
CA LYS A 226 9.96 -2.21 -1.64
C LYS A 226 10.40 -3.66 -1.80
N TYR A 227 10.05 -4.30 -2.92
CA TYR A 227 10.19 -5.75 -3.05
C TYR A 227 11.13 -6.20 -4.16
N LEU A 228 11.45 -5.34 -5.14
CA LEU A 228 12.20 -5.73 -6.33
C LEU A 228 13.53 -5.01 -6.47
N ASP A 229 13.65 -3.74 -6.09
CA ASP A 229 14.87 -2.96 -6.37
C ASP A 229 16.12 -3.54 -5.66
N GLU A 230 16.03 -4.09 -4.44
CA GLU A 230 17.19 -4.77 -3.80
C GLU A 230 17.60 -6.07 -4.53
N GLN A 231 16.64 -6.81 -5.11
CA GLN A 231 16.90 -8.07 -5.83
C GLN A 231 17.30 -7.85 -7.29
N MET A 232 16.88 -6.75 -7.89
CA MET A 232 17.13 -6.38 -9.28
C MET A 232 18.42 -5.57 -9.45
N HIS A 233 18.86 -4.82 -8.43
CA HIS A 233 20.14 -4.10 -8.43
C HIS A 233 21.34 -5.07 -8.53
N PHE A 234 21.25 -6.26 -7.95
CA PHE A 234 22.29 -7.29 -8.08
C PHE A 234 22.41 -7.86 -9.51
N ARG A 235 21.33 -7.78 -10.31
CA ARG A 235 21.25 -8.41 -11.63
C ARG A 235 21.62 -7.46 -12.77
N LEU A 236 21.33 -6.17 -12.65
CA LEU A 236 21.78 -5.16 -13.64
C LEU A 236 23.31 -5.06 -13.70
N HIS A 237 24.01 -5.22 -12.58
CA HIS A 237 25.48 -5.28 -12.56
C HIS A 237 26.08 -6.59 -13.10
N ARG A 238 25.27 -7.64 -13.26
CA ARG A 238 25.72 -8.90 -13.87
C ARG A 238 25.68 -8.86 -15.39
N GLU A 239 24.78 -8.07 -15.98
CA GLU A 239 24.68 -7.91 -17.44
C GLU A 239 25.77 -6.97 -18.03
N GLU A 240 26.31 -6.03 -17.23
CA GLU A 240 27.43 -5.16 -17.66
C GLU A 240 28.83 -5.75 -17.36
N GLY A 241 28.90 -6.85 -16.59
CA GLY A 241 30.15 -7.41 -16.04
C GLY A 241 30.52 -8.80 -16.56
N GLY A 242 30.28 -9.11 -17.82
CA GLY A 242 30.67 -10.40 -18.42
C GLY A 242 32.12 -10.43 -18.91
N SER A 243 33.09 -10.66 -18.02
CA SER A 243 34.31 -11.46 -18.30
C SER A 243 35.27 -11.43 -17.11
N ALA A 244 35.18 -12.42 -16.23
CA ALA A 244 36.36 -13.01 -15.60
C ALA A 244 36.00 -14.42 -15.13
N ALA A 245 36.76 -15.38 -15.63
CA ALA A 245 36.64 -16.79 -15.36
C ALA A 245 36.86 -17.12 -13.86
N ALA A 246 36.26 -18.25 -13.49
CA ALA A 246 36.52 -19.12 -12.35
C ALA A 246 37.64 -18.73 -11.37
N GLU A 247 37.30 -18.72 -10.07
CA GLU A 247 38.13 -19.40 -9.10
C GLU A 247 37.29 -19.97 -7.96
N GLU A 248 37.23 -21.29 -7.96
CA GLU A 248 36.75 -22.16 -6.89
C GLU A 248 37.77 -22.08 -5.74
N LYS A 249 37.33 -21.76 -4.52
CA LYS A 249 38.15 -21.94 -3.31
C LYS A 249 37.44 -22.86 -2.33
N SER A 250 37.85 -24.13 -2.39
CA SER A 250 37.71 -25.14 -1.34
C SER A 250 38.42 -24.70 -0.04
N PRO A 251 38.07 -25.30 1.12
CA PRO A 251 38.53 -24.84 2.44
C PRO A 251 39.99 -25.24 2.71
N PRO A 252 40.72 -24.55 3.60
CA PRO A 252 42.13 -24.83 3.81
C PRO A 252 42.32 -26.05 4.73
N SER A 253 43.13 -26.99 4.26
CA SER A 253 43.79 -28.02 5.07
C SER A 253 45.22 -27.61 5.40
N GLU A 254 45.69 -28.13 6.53
CA GLU A 254 46.96 -27.88 7.23
C GLU A 254 48.24 -28.27 6.46
N SER A 255 49.37 -27.84 7.02
CA SER A 255 50.78 -28.26 6.77
C SER A 255 51.38 -27.79 5.43
N GLU A 256 52.63 -27.35 5.30
CA GLU A 256 53.83 -27.45 6.13
C GLU A 256 54.88 -26.44 5.60
N ALA A 257 55.73 -25.99 6.52
CA ALA A 257 57.11 -25.51 6.40
C ALA A 257 57.74 -25.31 5.00
N THR A 258 58.49 -24.24 4.72
CA THR A 258 59.87 -24.10 5.24
C THR A 258 60.49 -22.75 4.86
N THR A 259 61.09 -22.12 5.88
CA THR A 259 62.42 -21.47 5.96
C THR A 259 62.88 -20.50 4.87
N GLU A 260 63.17 -19.27 5.30
CA GLU A 260 64.50 -18.69 5.04
C GLU A 260 64.95 -17.84 6.23
N GLU A 261 66.22 -18.00 6.56
CA GLU A 261 66.93 -17.63 7.77
C GLU A 261 67.76 -16.37 7.51
N ALA A 262 67.75 -15.38 8.42
CA ALA A 262 68.90 -14.50 8.65
C ALA A 262 68.80 -13.72 9.97
N ALA A 263 69.54 -14.24 10.96
CA ALA A 263 70.50 -13.53 11.81
C ALA A 263 70.04 -12.55 12.92
N GLN A 264 70.41 -12.95 14.15
CA GLN A 264 71.15 -12.17 15.17
C GLN A 264 70.35 -11.09 15.94
N ASP A 265 70.46 -10.90 17.27
CA ASP A 265 71.38 -11.36 18.31
C ASP A 265 70.87 -10.83 19.68
N HIS A 266 71.28 -11.51 20.78
CA HIS A 266 71.28 -11.12 22.21
C HIS A 266 69.91 -10.77 22.86
N GLY A 267 69.44 -11.38 23.95
CA GLY A 267 70.09 -12.06 25.06
C GLY A 267 69.61 -11.42 26.37
N GLN A 268 68.87 -12.15 27.22
CA GLN A 268 69.02 -12.18 28.69
C GLN A 268 67.93 -13.01 29.38
N SER A 269 68.37 -13.63 30.48
CA SER A 269 67.77 -14.68 31.28
C SER A 269 67.19 -14.12 32.58
N ALA A 270 66.28 -14.91 33.18
CA ALA A 270 65.88 -14.92 34.59
C ALA A 270 65.12 -13.66 35.09
N GLU A 271 64.21 -13.69 36.06
CA GLU A 271 63.99 -14.58 37.21
C GLU A 271 62.64 -14.18 37.83
N GLY A 272 62.03 -15.04 38.67
CA GLY A 272 61.00 -14.52 39.59
C GLY A 272 59.94 -15.49 40.07
N ARG A 273 60.35 -16.50 40.84
CA ARG A 273 59.49 -17.35 41.69
C ARG A 273 59.09 -16.57 42.95
N ARG A 274 57.81 -16.58 43.32
CA ARG A 274 57.33 -16.81 44.71
C ARG A 274 55.84 -17.14 44.71
#